data_AF-A0A165XAJ6-F1
#
_entry.id   AF-A0A165XAJ6-F1
#
_cell.length_a   1.000
_cell.length_b   1.000
_cell.length_c   1.000
_cell.angle_alpha   90.00
_cell.angle_beta   90.00
_cell.angle_gamma   90.00
#
_symmetry.space_group_name_H-M   'P 1'
#
loop_
_entity.id
_entity.type
_entity.pdbx_description
1 polymer ?
#
loop_
_entity_poly.entity_id
_entity_poly.type
_entity_poly.pdbx_seq_one_letter_code
_entity_poly.pdbx_strand_id
1 'polypeptide(L)'
;MWPINAAIEIPRAHVSKVPHAPKANINLWHRRTCHQGVDSVISMIKNNLVEGMEVDPTDLLPDAPLPVCSPCIMGKHQRTTFPSSKSRATRPLELIHADL
;
A
#
# COMPACT_ATOMS: atom_id res chain seq x y z
N MET A 1 -43.76 -13.44 3.19
CA MET A 1 -43.56 -12.03 3.57
C MET A 1 -42.71 -11.99 4.86
N TRP A 2 -41.38 -12.09 4.76
CA TRP A 2 -40.50 -12.01 5.95
C TRP A 2 -40.28 -10.54 6.33
N PRO A 3 -40.29 -10.18 7.62
CA PRO A 3 -40.07 -8.81 8.04
C PRO A 3 -38.59 -8.41 7.87
N ILE A 4 -38.36 -7.27 7.23
CA ILE A 4 -37.04 -6.77 6.79
C ILE A 4 -36.34 -5.92 7.88
N ASN A 5 -36.89 -5.84 9.09
CA ASN A 5 -36.44 -4.91 10.13
C ASN A 5 -36.06 -5.60 11.44
N ALA A 6 -35.24 -6.65 11.37
CA ALA A 6 -34.48 -7.08 12.53
C ALA A 6 -33.10 -6.42 12.44
N ALA A 7 -32.90 -5.32 13.18
CA ALA A 7 -31.58 -4.79 13.42
C ALA A 7 -30.78 -5.88 14.14
N ILE A 8 -29.91 -6.57 13.41
CA ILE A 8 -28.93 -7.47 14.00
C ILE A 8 -27.92 -6.57 14.70
N GLU A 9 -28.16 -6.28 15.98
CA GLU A 9 -27.13 -5.73 16.86
C GLU A 9 -26.03 -6.79 16.95
N ILE A 10 -24.95 -6.59 16.21
CA ILE A 10 -23.72 -7.38 16.37
C ILE A 10 -23.26 -7.09 17.81
N PRO A 11 -23.21 -8.08 18.71
CA PRO A 11 -22.75 -7.85 20.07
C PRO A 11 -21.33 -7.31 19.98
N ARG A 12 -21.11 -6.11 20.49
CA ARG A 12 -19.77 -5.53 20.61
C ARG A 12 -19.02 -6.46 21.55
N ALA A 13 -18.23 -7.37 20.98
CA ALA A 13 -17.46 -8.34 21.76
C ALA A 13 -16.74 -7.57 22.87
N HIS A 14 -16.88 -8.04 24.12
CA HIS A 14 -16.07 -7.53 25.21
C HIS A 14 -14.61 -7.72 24.81
N VAL A 15 -13.99 -6.63 24.34
CA VAL A 15 -12.57 -6.60 24.05
C VAL A 15 -11.88 -6.74 25.40
N SER A 16 -11.49 -7.98 25.72
CA SER A 16 -10.55 -8.24 26.79
C SER A 16 -9.37 -7.28 26.60
N LYS A 17 -9.01 -6.52 27.63
CA LYS A 17 -7.82 -5.65 27.63
C LYS A 17 -6.59 -6.55 27.48
N VAL A 18 -6.25 -6.89 26.24
CA VAL A 18 -4.99 -7.51 25.89
C VAL A 18 -3.91 -6.48 26.26
N PRO A 19 -2.81 -6.86 26.93
CA PRO A 19 -1.69 -5.96 27.14
C PRO A 19 -1.34 -5.32 25.80
N HIS A 20 -1.24 -3.98 25.79
CA HIS A 20 -1.00 -3.20 24.60
C HIS A 20 0.18 -3.79 23.86
N ALA A 21 -0.06 -4.32 22.66
CA ALA A 21 1.03 -4.85 21.85
C ALA A 21 2.06 -3.72 21.67
N PRO A 22 3.37 -4.02 21.72
CA PRO A 22 4.39 -3.01 21.53
C PRO A 22 4.10 -2.23 20.25
N LYS A 23 4.21 -0.90 20.31
CA LYS A 23 3.95 0.00 19.19
C LYS A 23 4.74 -0.52 17.98
N ALA A 24 4.03 -0.75 16.89
CA ALA A 24 4.65 -1.23 15.67
C ALA A 24 5.25 -0.06 14.92
N ASN A 25 6.40 -0.25 14.28
CA ASN A 25 6.95 0.78 13.39
C ASN A 25 6.20 0.81 12.05
N ILE A 26 6.43 1.86 11.27
CA ILE A 26 5.79 2.04 9.96
C ILE A 26 6.08 0.89 8.99
N ASN A 27 7.28 0.31 9.02
CA ASN A 27 7.62 -0.85 8.18
C ASN A 27 6.73 -2.06 8.48
N LEU A 28 6.45 -2.32 9.76
CA LEU A 28 5.59 -3.43 10.15
C LEU A 28 4.14 -3.20 9.74
N TRP A 29 3.61 -1.98 9.90
CA TRP A 29 2.27 -1.63 9.43
C TRP A 29 2.15 -1.70 7.91
N HIS A 30 3.16 -1.24 7.17
CA HIS A 30 3.24 -1.40 5.72
C HIS A 30 3.09 -2.88 5.30
N ARG A 31 3.76 -3.81 5.97
CA ARG A 31 3.65 -5.25 5.68
C ARG A 31 2.29 -5.84 6.08
N ARG A 32 1.76 -5.46 7.24
CA ARG A 32 0.46 -5.94 7.75
C ARG A 32 -0.72 -5.49 6.88
N THR A 33 -0.59 -4.34 6.23
CA THR A 33 -1.62 -3.75 5.35
C THR A 33 -1.40 -4.14 3.89
N CYS A 34 -0.92 -5.36 3.63
CA CYS A 34 -0.71 -5.89 2.27
C CYS A 34 0.21 -5.02 1.40
N HIS A 35 1.31 -4.54 1.98
CA HIS A 35 2.29 -3.71 1.27
C HIS A 35 1.68 -2.41 0.73
N GLN A 36 0.74 -1.80 1.45
CA GLN A 36 0.14 -0.54 1.06
C GLN A 36 1.19 0.58 1.01
N GLY A 37 1.01 1.58 0.13
CA GLY A 37 1.90 2.74 0.05
C GLY A 37 2.14 3.37 1.43
N VAL A 38 3.40 3.72 1.74
CA VAL A 38 3.78 4.21 3.07
C VAL A 38 3.00 5.47 3.44
N ASP A 39 2.78 6.37 2.49
CA ASP A 39 1.97 7.59 2.70
C ASP A 39 0.53 7.27 3.08
N SER A 40 -0.06 6.22 2.48
CA SER A 40 -1.41 5.77 2.84
C SER A 40 -1.43 5.16 4.23
N VAL A 41 -0.38 4.42 4.64
CA VAL A 41 -0.25 3.90 6.01
C VAL A 41 -0.15 5.05 7.02
N ILE A 42 0.69 6.04 6.74
CA ILE A 42 0.82 7.25 7.55
C ILE A 42 -0.53 8.00 7.64
N SER A 43 -1.24 8.11 6.52
CA SER A 43 -2.56 8.74 6.48
C SER A 43 -3.60 7.97 7.31
N MET A 44 -3.61 6.63 7.25
CA MET A 44 -4.49 5.82 8.11
C MET A 44 -4.24 6.04 9.59
N ILE A 45 -2.97 6.13 10.00
CA ILE A 45 -2.57 6.41 11.39
C ILE A 45 -3.01 7.81 11.79
N LYS A 46 -2.64 8.84 11.00
CA LYS A 46 -2.93 10.25 11.32
C LYS A 46 -4.44 10.54 11.41
N ASN A 47 -5.25 9.86 10.60
CA ASN A 47 -6.69 10.02 10.58
C ASN A 47 -7.44 9.02 11.49
N ASN A 48 -6.73 8.21 12.29
CA ASN A 48 -7.31 7.20 13.17
C ASN A 48 -8.32 6.26 12.45
N LEU A 49 -7.99 5.81 11.24
CA LEU A 49 -8.92 5.02 10.41
C LEU A 49 -8.99 3.53 10.82
N VAL A 50 -8.05 3.06 11.64
CA VAL A 50 -7.97 1.66 12.07
C VAL A 50 -7.70 1.61 13.58
N GLU A 51 -8.58 0.95 14.33
CA GLU A 51 -8.42 0.77 15.78
C GLU A 51 -7.16 -0.06 16.09
N GLY A 52 -6.37 0.38 17.07
CA GLY A 52 -5.13 -0.29 17.48
C GLY A 52 -3.94 -0.07 16.55
N MET A 53 -4.05 0.82 15.56
CA MET A 53 -2.93 1.18 14.69
C MET A 53 -2.04 2.25 15.32
N GLU A 54 -1.13 1.82 16.19
CA GLU A 54 -0.24 2.71 16.93
C GLU A 54 1.22 2.58 16.50
N VAL A 55 1.91 3.73 16.49
CA VAL A 55 3.33 3.88 16.13
C VAL A 55 4.04 4.82 17.11
N ASP A 56 5.36 4.81 17.10
CA ASP A 56 6.12 5.86 17.78
C ASP A 56 5.95 7.19 17.02
N PRO A 57 5.67 8.33 17.70
CA PRO A 57 5.56 9.63 17.05
C PRO A 57 6.78 10.02 16.21
N THR A 58 7.97 9.53 16.57
CA THR A 58 9.21 9.75 15.81
C THR A 58 9.16 9.13 14.40
N ASP A 59 8.41 8.05 14.20
CA ASP A 59 8.22 7.41 12.89
C ASP A 59 7.32 8.25 11.94
N LEU A 60 6.62 9.26 12.46
CA LEU A 60 5.70 10.13 11.71
C LEU A 60 6.31 11.48 11.34
N LEU A 61 7.56 11.74 11.74
CA LEU A 61 8.27 12.97 11.41
C LEU A 61 8.51 13.06 9.88
N PRO A 62 8.48 14.27 9.29
CA PRO A 62 8.65 14.45 7.85
C PRO A 62 9.98 13.91 7.29
N ASP A 63 11.02 13.89 8.12
CA ASP A 63 12.38 13.45 7.83
C ASP A 63 12.65 12.00 8.29
N ALA A 64 11.65 11.30 8.82
CA ALA A 64 11.77 9.90 9.17
C ALA A 64 12.10 9.07 7.91
N PRO A 65 13.10 8.18 7.96
CA PRO A 65 13.48 7.38 6.80
C PRO A 65 12.37 6.41 6.40
N LEU A 66 11.98 6.45 5.12
CA LEU A 66 10.98 5.53 4.59
C LEU A 66 11.54 4.10 4.57
N PRO A 67 10.70 3.08 4.87
CA PRO A 67 11.13 1.71 4.86
C PRO A 67 11.42 1.22 3.43
N VAL A 68 12.62 0.70 3.21
CA VAL A 68 12.95 -0.03 1.99
C VAL A 68 12.31 -1.42 2.06
N CYS A 69 11.47 -1.74 1.07
CA CYS A 69 10.72 -2.99 1.04
C CYS A 69 10.99 -3.75 -0.27
N SER A 70 11.86 -4.76 -0.19
CA SER A 70 12.21 -5.63 -1.33
C SER A 70 11.00 -6.18 -2.11
N PRO A 71 9.95 -6.75 -1.48
CA PRO A 71 8.81 -7.25 -2.24
C PRO A 71 8.03 -6.15 -2.97
N CYS A 72 7.97 -4.93 -2.43
CA CYS A 72 7.38 -3.79 -3.13
C CYS A 72 8.23 -3.37 -4.33
N ILE A 73 9.56 -3.37 -4.19
CA ILE A 73 10.45 -3.05 -5.30
C ILE A 73 10.29 -4.09 -6.42
N MET A 74 10.20 -5.37 -6.07
CA MET A 74 10.04 -6.42 -7.07
C MET A 74 8.64 -6.45 -7.71
N GLY A 75 7.59 -6.12 -6.95
CA GLY A 75 6.20 -6.29 -7.39
C GLY A 75 5.44 -5.01 -7.78
N LYS A 76 5.88 -3.84 -7.32
CA LYS A 76 5.19 -2.55 -7.51
C LYS A 76 6.09 -1.46 -8.10
N HIS A 77 7.39 -1.69 -8.26
CA HIS A 77 8.26 -0.67 -8.84
C HIS A 77 7.86 -0.40 -10.29
N GLN A 78 7.67 0.88 -10.60
CA GLN A 78 7.38 1.31 -11.96
C GLN A 78 8.61 1.09 -12.84
N ARG A 79 8.43 0.44 -13.99
CA ARG A 79 9.47 0.36 -15.01
C ARG A 79 9.79 1.77 -15.53
N THR A 80 11.07 2.08 -15.67
CA THR A 80 11.51 3.30 -16.36
C THR A 80 11.01 3.31 -17.81
N THR A 81 10.86 4.50 -18.38
CA THR A 81 10.47 4.65 -19.78
C THR A 81 11.47 3.95 -20.68
N PHE A 82 10.98 3.31 -21.75
CA PHE A 82 11.87 2.79 -22.78
C PHE A 82 12.57 3.95 -23.48
N PRO A 83 13.86 3.79 -23.85
CA PRO A 83 14.54 4.79 -24.66
C PRO A 83 13.82 4.94 -26.00
N SER A 84 13.79 6.17 -26.53
CA SER A 84 13.26 6.43 -27.86
C SER A 84 13.99 5.57 -28.90
N SER A 85 13.23 4.99 -29.82
CA SER A 85 13.83 4.22 -30.91
C SER A 85 14.74 5.10 -31.76
N LYS A 86 15.92 4.57 -32.07
CA LYS A 86 16.86 5.17 -33.03
C LYS A 86 16.59 4.74 -34.47
N SER A 87 15.79 3.68 -34.67
CA SER A 87 15.44 3.20 -36.00
C SER A 87 14.17 3.88 -36.48
N ARG A 88 14.28 4.75 -37.47
CA ARG A 88 13.15 5.36 -38.17
C ARG A 88 13.37 5.22 -39.67
N ALA A 89 12.42 4.61 -40.38
CA ALA A 89 12.44 4.59 -41.83
C ALA A 89 12.34 6.02 -42.38
N THR A 90 13.19 6.32 -43.33
CA THR A 90 13.24 7.56 -44.12
C THR A 90 12.70 7.37 -45.53
N ARG A 91 12.61 6.12 -46.00
CA ARG A 91 12.15 5.74 -47.34
C ARG A 91 11.09 4.62 -47.28
N PRO A 92 10.22 4.49 -48.30
CA PRO A 92 9.26 3.39 -48.38
C PRO A 92 9.96 2.02 -48.31
N LEU A 93 9.38 1.10 -47.54
CA LEU A 93 9.85 -0.29 -47.35
C LEU A 93 11.25 -0.44 -46.70
N GLU A 94 11.81 0.62 -46.11
CA GLU A 94 13.15 0.58 -45.49
C GLU A 94 13.21 -0.22 -44.18
N LEU A 95 12.09 -0.31 -43.45
CA LEU A 95 12.00 -1.07 -42.19
C LEU A 95 10.66 -1.79 -42.13
N ILE A 96 10.69 -3.12 -42.10
CA ILE A 96 9.51 -3.98 -41.98
C ILE A 96 9.62 -4.73 -40.65
N HIS A 97 8.61 -4.58 -39.80
CA HIS A 97 8.45 -5.40 -38.59
C HIS A 97 7.41 -6.46 -38.90
N ALA A 98 7.75 -7.73 -38.69
CA ALA A 98 6.84 -8.86 -38.82
C ALA A 98 6.96 -9.73 -37.57
N ASP A 99 5.85 -10.32 -37.14
CA ASP A 99 5.75 -11.24 -35.99
C ASP A 99 4.89 -12.44 -36.38
N LEU A 100 5.02 -13.57 -35.67
CA LEU A 100 4.35 -14.85 -35.97
C LEU A 100 3.02 -15.01 -35.25
#